data_AF-A0A4Q1RDC7-F1
#
_entry.id   AF-A0A4Q1RDC7-F1
#
_cell.length_a   1.000
_cell.length_b   1.000
_cell.length_c   1.000
_cell.angle_alpha   90.00
_cell.angle_beta   90.00
_cell.angle_gamma   90.00
#
_symmetry.space_group_name_H-M   'P 1'
#
loop_
_entity.id
_entity.type
_entity.pdbx_description
1 polymer ?
#
loop_
_entity_poly.entity_id
_entity_poly.type
_entity_poly.pdbx_seq_one_letter_code
_entity_poly.pdbx_strand_id
1 'polypeptide(L)'
;MAFLTSSELFDTVFGMAPKNKETKQFLTKLADYLQGKQASPLAITMGKHIAAGGTMASFTCREDLFMDIADELYEYEIPYAPTATNDGKTGFIVRKQDEEQAMQVCKEMLQVKGKFCRVLTGEDIIKKVAISKEQDKSCIAVYGLTPGQAQLMKDRFAKYFEHAEIGLDQMEDGTMMITLLAKDAVKRNIRSAPDLCTVYLETILASTGPNRIKNEAYAELKIAMQDRLAKGFYDGKTNLNKTPLWIVGYGSQYITITANGFTYGRAVRRGDEIQFIPYEQADTTQPDYKQLLISYSSRIPFPIVTYNSTEVIHHFQRQTGEDMDVLDVSPSSQYRAYARGEKLLSKQLDQMVTRKIQNDQIMNMDGRQNEKFLHYIEALKELLKAFILGRIPKGYEPSDGKILQDILKKYQMDGEMYEQSLLAIRDIEAVTISASIERIADVEKKIEKERGMEVARKREEKKNRGRTKSTLEKE
;
A
#
# COMPACT_ATOMS: atom_id res chain seq x y z
N MET A 1 -4.42 -7.09 -21.41
CA MET A 1 -3.80 -8.43 -21.39
C MET A 1 -2.30 -8.25 -21.42
N ALA A 2 -1.57 -8.66 -20.37
CA ALA A 2 -0.13 -8.42 -20.29
C ALA A 2 0.58 -9.51 -19.48
N PHE A 3 0.67 -10.71 -20.06
CA PHE A 3 1.80 -11.61 -19.89
C PHE A 3 2.18 -12.01 -21.31
N LEU A 4 3.18 -11.34 -21.87
CA LEU A 4 3.81 -11.83 -23.09
C LEU A 4 4.91 -12.76 -22.62
N THR A 5 4.63 -14.05 -22.59
CA THR A 5 5.67 -15.07 -22.77
C THR A 5 6.25 -14.83 -24.16
N SER A 6 7.23 -13.93 -24.27
CA SER A 6 8.04 -13.78 -25.49
C SER A 6 9.43 -14.26 -25.14
N SER A 7 10.08 -15.12 -25.90
CA SER A 7 9.93 -15.50 -27.30
C SER A 7 10.32 -16.97 -27.45
N GLU A 8 10.01 -17.61 -28.57
CA GLU A 8 10.41 -18.99 -28.87
C GLU A 8 11.91 -19.26 -28.59
N LEU A 9 12.79 -18.26 -28.75
CA LEU A 9 14.22 -18.37 -28.39
C LEU A 9 14.45 -18.55 -26.88
N PHE A 10 13.62 -17.90 -26.06
CA PHE A 10 13.65 -17.96 -24.59
C PHE A 10 13.12 -19.32 -24.11
N ASP A 11 12.01 -19.81 -24.67
CA ASP A 11 11.50 -21.16 -24.39
C ASP A 11 12.47 -22.25 -24.85
N THR A 12 13.25 -22.01 -25.91
CA THR A 12 14.30 -22.94 -26.37
C THR A 12 15.49 -23.02 -25.39
N VAL A 13 15.83 -21.91 -24.73
CA VAL A 13 16.91 -21.83 -23.73
C VAL A 13 16.50 -22.43 -22.38
N PHE A 14 15.21 -22.33 -22.01
CA PHE A 14 14.75 -22.69 -20.65
C PHE A 14 13.82 -23.92 -20.58
N GLY A 15 13.22 -24.33 -21.71
CA GLY A 15 12.40 -25.53 -21.82
C GLY A 15 13.18 -26.82 -22.09
N MET A 16 14.48 -26.73 -22.39
CA MET A 16 15.36 -27.87 -22.58
C MET A 16 16.35 -28.00 -21.40
N ALA A 17 16.68 -29.24 -21.01
CA ALA A 17 17.85 -29.51 -20.18
C ALA A 17 19.08 -28.78 -20.78
N PRO A 18 20.04 -28.27 -19.97
CA PRO A 18 21.11 -27.37 -20.42
C PRO A 18 22.07 -28.04 -21.41
N LYS A 19 21.66 -28.13 -22.68
CA LYS A 19 22.33 -28.90 -23.73
C LYS A 19 23.13 -28.01 -24.69
N ASN A 20 22.66 -26.79 -24.97
CA ASN A 20 23.31 -25.81 -25.86
C ASN A 20 24.25 -24.83 -25.12
N LYS A 21 25.24 -24.32 -25.86
CA LYS A 21 26.34 -23.47 -25.34
C LYS A 21 25.82 -22.15 -24.78
N GLU A 22 24.82 -21.51 -25.41
CA GLU A 22 24.26 -20.25 -24.93
C GLU A 22 23.57 -20.41 -23.57
N THR A 23 22.78 -21.47 -23.38
CA THR A 23 22.09 -21.77 -22.12
C THR A 23 23.07 -21.99 -20.97
N LYS A 24 24.16 -22.72 -21.21
CA LYS A 24 25.21 -22.90 -20.20
C LYS A 24 25.86 -21.58 -19.82
N GLN A 25 26.23 -20.76 -20.81
CA GLN A 25 26.81 -19.44 -20.54
C GLN A 25 25.86 -18.52 -19.78
N PHE A 26 24.58 -18.53 -20.14
CA PHE A 26 23.55 -17.78 -19.42
C PHE A 26 23.44 -18.24 -17.96
N LEU A 27 23.29 -19.55 -17.72
CA LEU A 27 23.15 -20.10 -16.37
C LEU A 27 24.39 -19.84 -15.51
N THR A 28 25.60 -19.86 -16.09
CA THR A 28 26.83 -19.45 -15.39
C THR A 28 26.75 -17.98 -14.95
N LYS A 29 26.40 -17.06 -15.87
CA LYS A 29 26.26 -15.64 -15.52
C LYS A 29 25.16 -15.39 -14.48
N LEU A 30 24.04 -16.11 -14.58
CA LEU A 30 22.96 -16.03 -13.59
C LEU A 30 23.43 -16.55 -12.22
N ALA A 31 24.19 -17.65 -12.19
CA ALA A 31 24.78 -18.17 -10.95
C ALA A 31 25.77 -17.16 -10.33
N ASP A 32 26.62 -16.53 -11.13
CA ASP A 32 27.56 -15.49 -10.68
C ASP A 32 26.79 -14.27 -10.09
N TYR A 33 25.73 -13.83 -10.77
CA TYR A 33 24.85 -12.77 -10.26
C TYR A 33 24.22 -13.15 -8.90
N LEU A 34 23.69 -14.38 -8.79
CA LEU A 34 23.07 -14.86 -7.55
C LEU A 34 24.10 -15.02 -6.41
N GLN A 35 25.35 -15.36 -6.73
CA GLN A 35 26.44 -15.37 -5.74
C GLN A 35 26.71 -13.98 -5.16
N GLY A 36 26.59 -12.92 -5.95
CA GLY A 36 26.65 -11.54 -5.47
C GLY A 36 25.49 -11.13 -4.55
N LYS A 37 24.42 -11.94 -4.48
CA LYS A 37 23.22 -11.70 -3.67
C LYS A 37 23.01 -12.76 -2.58
N GLN A 38 24.09 -13.40 -2.10
CA GLN A 38 24.06 -14.49 -1.11
C GLN A 38 23.40 -14.13 0.24
N ALA A 39 23.21 -12.85 0.57
CA ALA A 39 22.43 -12.45 1.73
C ALA A 39 20.95 -12.88 1.65
N SER A 40 20.43 -13.18 0.45
CA SER A 40 19.05 -13.64 0.24
C SER A 40 18.96 -15.18 0.25
N PRO A 41 18.17 -15.79 1.17
CA PRO A 41 17.93 -17.25 1.17
C PRO A 41 17.33 -17.78 -0.14
N LEU A 42 16.48 -16.98 -0.78
CA LEU A 42 15.90 -17.31 -2.08
C LEU A 42 16.97 -17.35 -3.18
N ALA A 43 17.92 -16.41 -3.18
CA ALA A 43 19.02 -16.41 -4.13
C ALA A 43 19.93 -17.64 -3.95
N ILE A 44 20.22 -18.02 -2.70
CA ILE A 44 20.95 -19.26 -2.38
C ILE A 44 20.21 -20.48 -2.93
N THR A 45 18.90 -20.54 -2.69
CA THR A 45 18.05 -21.66 -3.13
C THR A 45 18.04 -21.79 -4.65
N MET A 46 17.90 -20.67 -5.35
CA MET A 46 17.96 -20.60 -6.80
C MET A 46 19.34 -21.00 -7.34
N GLY A 47 20.43 -20.54 -6.71
CA GLY A 47 21.80 -20.90 -7.08
C GLY A 47 22.08 -22.40 -6.92
N LYS A 48 21.61 -23.03 -5.84
CA LYS A 48 21.70 -24.48 -5.63
C LYS A 48 20.94 -25.27 -6.70
N HIS A 49 19.76 -24.80 -7.09
CA HIS A 49 18.96 -25.41 -8.16
C HIS A 49 19.69 -25.37 -9.51
N ILE A 50 20.29 -24.23 -9.86
CA ILE A 50 21.11 -24.09 -11.08
C ILE A 50 22.33 -25.03 -11.03
N ALA A 51 23.04 -25.09 -9.90
CA ALA A 51 24.20 -25.95 -9.73
C ALA A 51 23.86 -27.45 -9.86
N ALA A 52 22.64 -27.84 -9.47
CA ALA A 52 22.11 -29.20 -9.66
C ALA A 52 21.66 -29.50 -11.10
N GLY A 53 21.80 -28.56 -12.04
CA GLY A 53 21.36 -28.73 -13.43
C GLY A 53 19.85 -28.56 -13.63
N GLY A 54 19.18 -27.92 -12.67
CA GLY A 54 17.74 -27.65 -12.74
C GLY A 54 17.35 -26.69 -13.86
N THR A 55 16.14 -26.84 -14.37
CA THR A 55 15.57 -25.96 -15.40
C THR A 55 14.90 -24.73 -14.78
N MET A 56 14.88 -23.65 -15.55
CA MET A 56 14.27 -22.38 -15.15
C MET A 56 13.06 -22.08 -16.04
N ALA A 57 12.24 -21.14 -15.62
CA ALA A 57 11.20 -20.51 -16.43
C ALA A 57 11.34 -18.99 -16.31
N SER A 58 10.70 -18.25 -17.21
CA SER A 58 10.61 -16.80 -17.08
C SER A 58 9.29 -16.27 -17.59
N PHE A 59 8.93 -15.11 -17.09
CA PHE A 59 7.78 -14.36 -17.58
C PHE A 59 8.06 -12.87 -17.49
N THR A 60 7.46 -12.10 -18.40
CA THR A 60 7.45 -10.63 -18.33
C THR A 60 6.21 -10.15 -17.61
N CYS A 61 6.29 -8.96 -17.01
CA CYS A 61 5.16 -8.30 -16.36
C CYS A 61 5.15 -6.81 -16.72
N ARG A 62 4.07 -6.11 -16.35
CA ARG A 62 4.06 -4.65 -16.44
C ARG A 62 4.99 -4.05 -15.39
N GLU A 63 5.70 -2.99 -15.73
CA GLU A 63 6.67 -2.35 -14.85
C GLU A 63 6.04 -1.85 -13.52
N ASP A 64 4.80 -1.35 -13.57
CA ASP A 64 4.06 -0.94 -12.36
C ASP A 64 3.62 -2.08 -11.45
N LEU A 65 3.70 -3.33 -11.92
CA LEU A 65 3.35 -4.53 -11.17
C LEU A 65 4.58 -5.28 -10.67
N PHE A 66 5.75 -4.93 -11.19
CA PHE A 66 7.00 -5.62 -10.88
C PHE A 66 7.24 -5.68 -9.37
N MET A 67 7.08 -4.55 -8.67
CA MET A 67 7.35 -4.48 -7.23
C MET A 67 6.40 -5.37 -6.42
N ASP A 68 5.11 -5.35 -6.76
CA ASP A 68 4.07 -6.11 -6.04
C ASP A 68 4.21 -7.62 -6.30
N ILE A 69 4.48 -8.02 -7.54
CA ILE A 69 4.74 -9.42 -7.89
C ILE A 69 5.99 -9.92 -7.15
N ALA A 70 7.06 -9.12 -7.10
CA ALA A 70 8.29 -9.50 -6.39
C ALA A 70 8.06 -9.76 -4.89
N ASP A 71 7.20 -8.97 -4.24
CA ASP A 71 6.87 -9.15 -2.83
C ASP A 71 6.01 -10.40 -2.60
N GLU A 72 5.03 -10.65 -3.45
CA GLU A 72 4.21 -11.86 -3.34
C GLU A 72 5.03 -13.12 -3.64
N LEU A 73 5.89 -13.13 -4.67
CA LEU A 73 6.82 -14.24 -4.91
C LEU A 73 7.68 -14.53 -3.68
N TYR A 74 8.16 -13.51 -2.99
CA TYR A 74 8.91 -13.67 -1.75
C TYR A 74 8.06 -14.25 -0.61
N GLU A 75 6.80 -13.80 -0.47
CA GLU A 75 5.88 -14.32 0.56
C GLU A 75 5.51 -15.78 0.37
N TYR A 76 5.37 -16.21 -0.88
CA TYR A 76 5.18 -17.62 -1.21
C TYR A 76 6.49 -18.42 -1.20
N GLU A 77 7.60 -17.81 -0.77
CA GLU A 77 8.95 -18.39 -0.75
C GLU A 77 9.42 -18.92 -2.12
N ILE A 78 8.93 -18.32 -3.21
CA ILE A 78 9.27 -18.68 -4.58
C ILE A 78 10.60 -18.00 -4.95
N PRO A 79 11.69 -18.75 -5.19
CA PRO A 79 12.96 -18.16 -5.59
C PRO A 79 12.87 -17.54 -6.98
N TYR A 80 13.28 -16.28 -7.07
CA TYR A 80 13.27 -15.52 -8.32
C TYR A 80 14.53 -14.70 -8.54
N ALA A 81 14.81 -14.39 -9.81
CA ALA A 81 15.76 -13.36 -10.22
C ALA A 81 15.04 -12.34 -11.11
N PRO A 82 15.25 -11.03 -10.89
CA PRO A 82 14.69 -9.99 -11.75
C PRO A 82 15.34 -10.04 -13.13
N THR A 83 14.56 -9.79 -14.18
CA THR A 83 15.07 -9.67 -15.55
C THR A 83 14.51 -8.43 -16.22
N ALA A 84 15.31 -7.86 -17.12
CA ALA A 84 14.89 -6.82 -18.05
C ALA A 84 15.33 -7.26 -19.45
N THR A 85 14.37 -7.26 -20.36
CA THR A 85 14.60 -7.57 -21.77
C THR A 85 15.22 -6.38 -22.49
N ASN A 86 15.82 -6.60 -23.68
CA ASN A 86 16.37 -5.52 -24.51
C ASN A 86 15.28 -4.53 -24.97
N ASP A 87 14.03 -4.99 -25.09
CA ASP A 87 12.86 -4.16 -25.32
C ASP A 87 12.30 -3.50 -24.05
N GLY A 88 12.99 -3.62 -22.91
CA GLY A 88 12.73 -2.87 -21.68
C GLY A 88 11.57 -3.41 -20.86
N LYS A 89 10.97 -4.53 -21.28
CA LYS A 89 10.00 -5.25 -20.46
C LYS A 89 10.72 -5.88 -19.27
N THR A 90 10.20 -5.63 -18.08
CA THR A 90 10.69 -6.22 -16.85
C THR A 90 9.96 -7.53 -16.56
N GLY A 91 10.58 -8.39 -15.76
CA GLY A 91 10.02 -9.71 -15.47
C GLY A 91 10.84 -10.50 -14.48
N PHE A 92 10.56 -11.79 -14.40
CA PHE A 92 11.18 -12.69 -13.44
C PHE A 92 11.65 -13.96 -14.09
N ILE A 93 12.76 -14.49 -13.59
CA ILE A 93 13.23 -15.85 -13.82
C ILE A 93 12.96 -16.63 -12.54
N VAL A 94 12.32 -17.79 -12.64
CA VAL A 94 11.97 -18.69 -11.52
C VAL A 94 12.43 -20.10 -11.82
N ARG A 95 12.42 -21.01 -10.84
CA ARG A 95 12.64 -22.43 -11.11
C ARG A 95 11.44 -22.98 -11.90
N LYS A 96 11.67 -23.88 -12.86
CA LYS A 96 10.59 -24.43 -13.70
C LYS A 96 9.47 -25.08 -12.88
N GLN A 97 9.81 -25.71 -11.76
CA GLN A 97 8.84 -26.33 -10.84
C GLN A 97 7.92 -25.33 -10.12
N ASP A 98 8.30 -24.05 -10.02
CA ASP A 98 7.49 -23.01 -9.36
C ASP A 98 6.67 -22.19 -10.38
N GLU A 99 6.77 -22.49 -11.67
CA GLU A 99 6.18 -21.68 -12.74
C GLU A 99 4.68 -21.50 -12.58
N GLU A 100 3.94 -22.58 -12.29
CA GLU A 100 2.49 -22.53 -12.14
C GLU A 100 2.09 -21.62 -10.96
N GLN A 101 2.79 -21.74 -9.83
CA GLN A 101 2.54 -20.93 -8.65
C GLN A 101 2.91 -19.46 -8.89
N ALA A 102 4.04 -19.19 -9.55
CA ALA A 102 4.45 -17.83 -9.93
C ALA A 102 3.44 -17.18 -10.89
N MET A 103 2.91 -17.95 -11.85
CA MET A 103 1.85 -17.50 -12.76
C MET A 103 0.54 -17.22 -12.03
N GLN A 104 0.21 -18.01 -10.99
CA GLN A 104 -0.95 -17.76 -10.15
C GLN A 104 -0.81 -16.45 -9.36
N VAL A 105 0.35 -16.19 -8.74
CA VAL A 105 0.68 -14.91 -8.09
C VAL A 105 0.48 -13.74 -9.06
N CYS A 106 0.99 -13.88 -10.27
CA CYS A 106 0.86 -12.86 -11.30
C CYS A 106 -0.60 -12.57 -11.69
N LYS A 107 -1.42 -13.61 -11.85
CA LYS A 107 -2.87 -13.48 -12.12
C LYS A 107 -3.59 -12.78 -10.97
N GLU A 108 -3.30 -13.16 -9.73
CA GLU A 108 -3.89 -12.53 -8.54
C GLU A 108 -3.52 -11.05 -8.44
N MET A 109 -2.25 -10.69 -8.71
CA MET A 109 -1.83 -9.29 -8.71
C MET A 109 -2.52 -8.45 -9.79
N LEU A 110 -2.77 -9.01 -10.98
CA LEU A 110 -3.58 -8.33 -11.98
C LEU A 110 -5.02 -8.12 -11.53
N GLN A 111 -5.62 -9.09 -10.85
CA GLN A 111 -6.97 -8.96 -10.31
C GLN A 111 -7.02 -7.86 -9.23
N VAL A 112 -6.07 -7.86 -8.30
CA VAL A 112 -5.95 -6.84 -7.26
C VAL A 112 -5.80 -5.45 -7.88
N LYS A 113 -5.00 -5.30 -8.94
CA LYS A 113 -4.80 -4.00 -9.63
C LYS A 113 -5.97 -3.58 -10.49
N GLY A 114 -6.83 -4.51 -10.87
CA GLY A 114 -8.12 -4.22 -11.49
C GLY A 114 -9.16 -3.72 -10.49
N LYS A 115 -8.96 -3.94 -9.18
CA LYS A 115 -9.85 -3.39 -8.16
C LYS A 115 -9.68 -1.87 -8.08
N PHE A 116 -10.80 -1.19 -7.89
CA PHE A 116 -10.83 0.24 -7.66
C PHE A 116 -11.63 0.54 -6.40
N CYS A 117 -11.20 1.56 -5.68
CA CYS A 117 -11.96 2.17 -4.60
C CYS A 117 -12.62 3.43 -5.14
N ARG A 118 -13.95 3.47 -5.15
CA ARG A 118 -14.71 4.66 -5.54
C ARG A 118 -14.73 5.64 -4.37
N VAL A 119 -14.20 6.83 -4.62
CA VAL A 119 -14.23 7.93 -3.66
C VAL A 119 -15.46 8.79 -3.90
N LEU A 120 -16.20 9.06 -2.83
CA LEU A 120 -17.36 9.93 -2.77
C LEU A 120 -17.15 10.97 -1.66
N THR A 121 -18.04 11.95 -1.58
CA THR A 121 -18.16 12.77 -0.36
C THR A 121 -18.87 11.96 0.74
N GLY A 122 -18.65 12.31 2.00
CA GLY A 122 -19.39 11.74 3.12
C GLY A 122 -20.89 11.96 2.99
N GLU A 123 -21.30 13.12 2.45
CA GLU A 123 -22.71 13.42 2.15
C GLU A 123 -23.30 12.42 1.14
N ASP A 124 -22.56 12.11 0.08
CA ASP A 124 -23.01 11.17 -0.96
C ASP A 124 -23.07 9.73 -0.44
N ILE A 125 -22.15 9.32 0.43
CA ILE A 125 -22.20 8.04 1.13
C ILE A 125 -23.47 7.98 1.99
N ILE A 126 -23.73 9.00 2.82
CA ILE A 126 -24.91 9.05 3.70
C ILE A 126 -26.20 9.01 2.87
N LYS A 127 -26.29 9.76 1.77
CA LYS A 127 -27.43 9.72 0.85
C LYS A 127 -27.63 8.31 0.30
N LYS A 128 -26.56 7.64 -0.13
CA LYS A 128 -26.60 6.25 -0.60
C LYS A 128 -27.09 5.28 0.47
N VAL A 129 -26.67 5.46 1.71
CA VAL A 129 -27.11 4.62 2.85
C VAL A 129 -28.60 4.84 3.12
N ALA A 130 -29.06 6.09 3.09
CA ALA A 130 -30.46 6.44 3.34
C ALA A 130 -31.41 5.77 2.32
N ILE A 131 -31.01 5.72 1.05
CA ILE A 131 -31.79 5.09 -0.03
C ILE A 131 -31.55 3.59 -0.18
N SER A 132 -30.54 3.02 0.48
CA SER A 132 -30.24 1.60 0.43
C SER A 132 -31.42 0.77 0.95
N LYS A 133 -31.69 -0.36 0.27
CA LYS A 133 -32.65 -1.37 0.70
C LYS A 133 -32.06 -2.35 1.71
N GLU A 134 -30.76 -2.23 2.01
CA GLU A 134 -30.14 -3.04 3.06
C GLU A 134 -30.76 -2.73 4.42
N GLN A 135 -30.92 -3.78 5.23
CA GLN A 135 -31.57 -3.68 6.54
C GLN A 135 -30.76 -2.83 7.54
N ASP A 136 -29.44 -2.72 7.33
CA ASP A 136 -28.54 -2.00 8.22
C ASP A 136 -28.02 -0.73 7.54
N LYS A 137 -28.56 0.41 7.96
CA LYS A 137 -28.27 1.75 7.42
C LYS A 137 -27.25 2.51 8.27
N SER A 138 -26.10 1.90 8.53
CA SER A 138 -25.04 2.51 9.32
C SER A 138 -23.75 2.73 8.51
N CYS A 139 -23.11 3.87 8.77
CA CYS A 139 -21.75 4.12 8.36
C CYS A 139 -20.85 4.17 9.59
N ILE A 140 -19.58 3.83 9.39
CA ILE A 140 -18.52 4.17 10.34
C ILE A 140 -17.65 5.25 9.73
N ALA A 141 -17.46 6.33 10.46
CA ALA A 141 -16.53 7.41 10.10
C ALA A 141 -15.31 7.36 11.01
N VAL A 142 -14.12 7.45 10.42
CA VAL A 142 -12.82 7.53 11.11
C VAL A 142 -12.25 8.93 10.87
N TYR A 143 -11.96 9.65 11.95
CA TYR A 143 -11.55 11.06 11.95
C TYR A 143 -10.08 11.23 12.33
N GLY A 144 -9.54 12.43 12.13
CA GLY A 144 -8.21 12.83 12.61
C GLY A 144 -7.05 12.26 11.79
N LEU A 145 -7.32 11.81 10.55
CA LEU A 145 -6.29 11.24 9.69
C LEU A 145 -5.50 12.35 9.01
N THR A 146 -4.18 12.18 8.87
CA THR A 146 -3.40 13.03 7.96
C THR A 146 -3.77 12.71 6.50
N PRO A 147 -3.54 13.64 5.54
CA PRO A 147 -3.74 13.36 4.11
C PRO A 147 -3.01 12.09 3.64
N GLY A 148 -1.78 11.89 4.13
CA GLY A 148 -0.99 10.69 3.84
C GLY A 148 -1.64 9.41 4.37
N GLN A 149 -2.12 9.41 5.62
CA GLN A 149 -2.83 8.28 6.21
C GLN A 149 -4.12 7.96 5.47
N ALA A 150 -4.90 8.98 5.09
CA ALA A 150 -6.13 8.79 4.34
C ALA A 150 -5.87 8.18 2.94
N GLN A 151 -4.83 8.65 2.25
CA GLN A 151 -4.41 8.07 0.96
C GLN A 151 -3.93 6.62 1.11
N LEU A 152 -3.18 6.32 2.17
CA LEU A 152 -2.74 4.97 2.51
C LEU A 152 -3.92 4.02 2.83
N MET A 153 -4.92 4.49 3.60
CA MET A 153 -6.14 3.72 3.85
C MET A 153 -6.91 3.44 2.56
N LYS A 154 -7.07 4.46 1.69
CA LYS A 154 -7.74 4.31 0.39
C LYS A 154 -7.12 3.19 -0.45
N ASP A 155 -5.80 3.12 -0.48
CA ASP A 155 -5.08 2.12 -1.26
C ASP A 155 -5.28 0.71 -0.72
N ARG A 156 -5.35 0.56 0.60
CA ARG A 156 -5.66 -0.71 1.25
C ARG A 156 -7.12 -1.13 1.06
N PHE A 157 -8.05 -0.18 1.06
CA PHE A 157 -9.44 -0.46 0.71
C PHE A 157 -9.54 -1.01 -0.72
N ALA A 158 -8.85 -0.40 -1.69
CA ALA A 158 -8.81 -0.90 -3.06
C ALA A 158 -8.19 -2.31 -3.15
N LYS A 159 -7.19 -2.62 -2.31
CA LYS A 159 -6.56 -3.94 -2.27
C LYS A 159 -7.50 -5.04 -1.76
N TYR A 160 -8.18 -4.78 -0.64
CA TYR A 160 -8.93 -5.81 0.09
C TYR A 160 -10.39 -5.95 -0.32
N PHE A 161 -11.03 -4.86 -0.76
CA PHE A 161 -12.46 -4.84 -1.04
C PHE A 161 -12.72 -4.70 -2.53
N GLU A 162 -13.51 -5.61 -3.07
CA GLU A 162 -13.99 -5.54 -4.44
C GLU A 162 -15.06 -4.44 -4.50
N HIS A 163 -14.80 -3.37 -5.26
CA HIS A 163 -15.68 -2.20 -5.37
C HIS A 163 -15.94 -1.44 -4.06
N ALA A 164 -14.90 -1.27 -3.21
CA ALA A 164 -15.02 -0.39 -2.05
C ALA A 164 -15.55 1.00 -2.45
N GLU A 165 -16.57 1.47 -1.74
CA GLU A 165 -17.03 2.86 -1.81
C GLU A 165 -16.73 3.52 -0.47
N ILE A 166 -15.89 4.55 -0.49
CA ILE A 166 -15.53 5.31 0.70
C ILE A 166 -15.87 6.79 0.51
N GLY A 167 -16.32 7.42 1.58
CA GLY A 167 -16.38 8.87 1.72
C GLY A 167 -15.00 9.37 2.12
N LEU A 168 -14.51 10.41 1.47
CA LEU A 168 -13.28 11.08 1.86
C LEU A 168 -13.53 12.59 1.88
N ASP A 169 -13.50 13.17 3.08
CA ASP A 169 -13.76 14.59 3.29
C ASP A 169 -12.61 15.24 4.05
N GLN A 170 -12.38 16.51 3.80
CA GLN A 170 -11.44 17.33 4.57
C GLN A 170 -12.23 18.08 5.65
N MET A 171 -11.77 17.96 6.90
CA MET A 171 -12.33 18.62 8.07
C MET A 171 -11.83 20.07 8.18
N GLU A 172 -12.52 20.91 8.95
CA GLU A 172 -12.16 22.33 9.15
C GLU A 172 -10.76 22.52 9.75
N ASP A 173 -10.31 21.58 10.60
CA ASP A 173 -8.98 21.60 11.21
C ASP A 173 -7.86 21.13 10.26
N GLY A 174 -8.20 20.80 9.01
CA GLY A 174 -7.28 20.35 7.97
C GLY A 174 -7.01 18.84 8.00
N THR A 175 -7.55 18.09 8.95
CA THR A 175 -7.49 16.62 8.96
C THR A 175 -8.47 16.01 7.97
N MET A 176 -8.32 14.72 7.70
CA MET A 176 -9.18 13.96 6.79
C MET A 176 -10.11 13.04 7.58
N MET A 177 -11.32 12.86 7.04
CA MET A 177 -12.29 11.88 7.49
C MET A 177 -12.49 10.82 6.40
N ILE A 178 -12.47 9.54 6.79
CA ILE A 178 -12.91 8.44 5.93
C ILE A 178 -14.23 7.87 6.45
N THR A 179 -15.25 7.85 5.60
CA THR A 179 -16.54 7.23 5.90
C THR A 179 -16.71 5.95 5.11
N LEU A 180 -17.00 4.83 5.78
CA LEU A 180 -17.26 3.55 5.16
C LEU A 180 -18.72 3.16 5.37
N LEU A 181 -19.42 2.85 4.28
CA LEU A 181 -20.68 2.11 4.33
C LEU A 181 -20.33 0.64 4.52
N ALA A 182 -20.70 0.04 5.64
CA ALA A 182 -20.56 -1.40 5.81
C ALA A 182 -21.48 -1.94 6.91
N LYS A 183 -22.31 -2.91 6.51
CA LYS A 183 -23.07 -3.79 7.40
C LYS A 183 -22.17 -4.55 8.40
N ASP A 184 -20.97 -4.93 7.95
CA ASP A 184 -19.95 -5.67 8.70
C ASP A 184 -18.55 -5.02 8.56
N ALA A 185 -18.44 -3.74 8.91
CA ALA A 185 -17.17 -2.99 8.86
C ALA A 185 -16.09 -3.62 9.75
N VAL A 186 -16.51 -4.15 10.90
CA VAL A 186 -15.67 -4.85 11.88
C VAL A 186 -16.19 -6.27 12.04
N LYS A 187 -15.32 -7.24 11.78
CA LYS A 187 -15.66 -8.66 11.80
C LYS A 187 -15.14 -9.30 13.08
N ARG A 188 -15.87 -10.32 13.54
CA ARG A 188 -15.55 -11.04 14.78
C ARG A 188 -14.48 -12.12 14.63
N ASN A 189 -14.27 -12.65 13.43
CA ASN A 189 -13.56 -13.93 13.22
C ASN A 189 -12.29 -13.73 12.41
N ILE A 190 -11.18 -14.28 12.91
CA ILE A 190 -9.86 -14.31 12.26
C ILE A 190 -9.91 -14.93 10.85
N ARG A 191 -10.83 -15.88 10.60
CA ARG A 191 -10.99 -16.52 9.29
C ARG A 191 -11.71 -15.67 8.25
N SER A 192 -12.23 -14.51 8.64
CA SER A 192 -12.94 -13.63 7.73
C SER A 192 -11.97 -12.77 6.92
N ALA A 193 -12.39 -12.36 5.72
CA ALA A 193 -11.60 -11.48 4.87
C ALA A 193 -11.24 -10.17 5.60
N PRO A 194 -10.14 -9.48 5.23
CA PRO A 194 -9.75 -8.22 5.84
C PRO A 194 -10.92 -7.24 5.99
N ASP A 195 -10.92 -6.48 7.07
CA ASP A 195 -11.97 -5.55 7.45
C ASP A 195 -11.39 -4.15 7.75
N LEU A 196 -12.19 -3.25 8.34
CA LEU A 196 -11.72 -1.91 8.71
C LEU A 196 -10.56 -1.97 9.71
N CYS A 197 -10.58 -2.91 10.67
CA CYS A 197 -9.55 -3.06 11.69
C CYS A 197 -8.20 -3.43 11.05
N THR A 198 -8.21 -4.36 10.10
CA THR A 198 -7.01 -4.73 9.33
C THR A 198 -6.47 -3.53 8.54
N VAL A 199 -7.33 -2.84 7.77
CA VAL A 199 -6.94 -1.66 6.96
C VAL A 199 -6.33 -0.58 7.85
N TYR A 200 -6.97 -0.33 8.99
CA TYR A 200 -6.54 0.68 9.93
C TYR A 200 -5.17 0.34 10.53
N LEU A 201 -5.00 -0.86 11.08
CA LEU A 201 -3.75 -1.28 11.70
C LEU A 201 -2.57 -1.19 10.71
N GLU A 202 -2.73 -1.73 9.50
CA GLU A 202 -1.69 -1.64 8.48
C GLU A 202 -1.36 -0.19 8.12
N THR A 203 -2.36 0.70 8.11
CA THR A 203 -2.15 2.13 7.85
C THR A 203 -1.36 2.79 8.96
N ILE A 204 -1.73 2.55 10.22
CA ILE A 204 -1.01 3.10 11.36
C ILE A 204 0.44 2.66 11.30
N LEU A 205 0.73 1.35 11.27
CA LEU A 205 2.11 0.85 11.25
C LEU A 205 2.91 1.39 10.06
N ALA A 206 2.32 1.49 8.86
CA ALA A 206 3.02 2.05 7.71
C ALA A 206 3.27 3.57 7.83
N SER A 207 2.44 4.30 8.56
CA SER A 207 2.56 5.76 8.74
C SER A 207 3.42 6.15 9.95
N THR A 208 3.71 5.23 10.87
CA THR A 208 4.46 5.50 12.11
C THR A 208 5.70 4.64 12.28
N GLY A 209 5.79 3.51 11.57
CA GLY A 209 6.89 2.57 11.63
C GLY A 209 8.15 3.05 10.90
N PRO A 210 9.18 2.18 10.79
CA PRO A 210 10.47 2.53 10.20
C PRO A 210 10.38 3.06 8.76
N ASN A 211 9.34 2.68 8.01
CA ASN A 211 9.15 3.11 6.63
C ASN A 211 8.29 4.38 6.46
N ARG A 212 7.90 5.05 7.56
CA ARG A 212 6.97 6.20 7.53
C ARG A 212 7.34 7.28 6.53
N ILE A 213 8.60 7.70 6.48
CA ILE A 213 9.05 8.81 5.62
C ILE A 213 8.83 8.48 4.15
N LYS A 214 9.16 7.25 3.74
CA LYS A 214 8.97 6.79 2.37
C LYS A 214 7.49 6.63 2.04
N ASN A 215 6.71 6.03 2.94
CA ASN A 215 5.28 5.84 2.74
C ASN A 215 4.52 7.17 2.65
N GLU A 216 4.91 8.17 3.45
CA GLU A 216 4.36 9.52 3.41
C GLU A 216 4.71 10.23 2.09
N ALA A 217 5.98 10.22 1.68
CA ALA A 217 6.38 10.78 0.38
C ALA A 217 5.65 10.12 -0.80
N TYR A 218 5.45 8.80 -0.76
CA TYR A 218 4.67 8.09 -1.78
C TYR A 218 3.19 8.48 -1.79
N ALA A 219 2.60 8.67 -0.61
CA ALA A 219 1.23 9.15 -0.49
C ALA A 219 1.08 10.57 -1.05
N GLU A 220 2.01 11.47 -0.74
CA GLU A 220 2.03 12.86 -1.24
C GLU A 220 2.13 12.92 -2.77
N LEU A 221 3.07 12.16 -3.37
CA LEU A 221 3.20 12.08 -4.83
C LEU A 221 1.90 11.62 -5.48
N LYS A 222 1.22 10.65 -4.87
CA LYS A 222 -0.03 10.11 -5.38
C LYS A 222 -1.20 11.10 -5.24
N ILE A 223 -1.26 11.85 -4.14
CA ILE A 223 -2.23 12.95 -3.95
C ILE A 223 -2.00 14.03 -5.02
N ALA A 224 -0.75 14.49 -5.18
CA ALA A 224 -0.40 15.50 -6.17
C ALA A 224 -0.75 15.05 -7.59
N MET A 225 -0.48 13.79 -7.93
CA MET A 225 -0.85 13.21 -9.22
C MET A 225 -2.35 13.19 -9.46
N GLN A 226 -3.15 12.79 -8.47
CA GLN A 226 -4.62 12.79 -8.57
C GLN A 226 -5.17 14.20 -8.77
N ASP A 227 -4.61 15.17 -8.06
CA ASP A 227 -5.00 16.58 -8.17
C ASP A 227 -4.64 17.14 -9.56
N ARG A 228 -3.47 16.77 -10.10
CA ARG A 228 -3.09 17.07 -11.50
C ARG A 228 -4.04 16.43 -12.50
N LEU A 229 -4.37 15.14 -12.33
CA LEU A 229 -5.31 14.41 -13.18
C LEU A 229 -6.69 15.07 -13.20
N ALA A 230 -7.22 15.44 -12.03
CA ALA A 230 -8.50 16.12 -11.90
C ALA A 230 -8.52 17.48 -12.61
N LYS A 231 -7.39 18.19 -12.59
CA LYS A 231 -7.19 19.48 -13.28
C LYS A 231 -6.79 19.33 -14.75
N GLY A 232 -6.65 18.10 -15.26
CA GLY A 232 -6.30 17.82 -16.66
C GLY A 232 -4.82 17.95 -17.01
N PHE A 233 -3.92 17.87 -16.01
CA PHE A 233 -2.46 18.08 -16.04
C PHE A 233 -1.97 19.46 -16.45
N TYR A 234 -2.60 20.01 -17.48
CA TYR A 234 -2.25 21.26 -18.11
C TYR A 234 -2.66 22.45 -17.25
N ASP A 235 -1.72 23.38 -17.02
CA ASP A 235 -1.94 24.56 -16.19
C ASP A 235 -2.70 25.70 -16.89
N GLY A 236 -3.07 25.53 -18.17
CA GLY A 236 -3.77 26.54 -18.96
C GLY A 236 -2.91 27.73 -19.40
N LYS A 237 -1.65 27.82 -18.95
CA LYS A 237 -0.76 28.97 -19.13
C LYS A 237 0.43 28.64 -20.05
N THR A 238 0.86 27.39 -20.10
CA THR A 238 2.07 26.96 -20.82
C THR A 238 1.76 26.62 -22.29
N ASN A 239 2.50 27.16 -23.26
CA ASN A 239 2.25 26.80 -24.65
C ASN A 239 2.76 25.38 -24.98
N LEU A 240 1.88 24.38 -24.97
CA LEU A 240 2.20 22.97 -25.23
C LEU A 240 2.75 22.68 -26.64
N ASN A 241 2.63 23.62 -27.60
CA ASN A 241 3.29 23.50 -28.90
C ASN A 241 4.79 23.81 -28.83
N LYS A 242 5.24 24.52 -27.79
CA LYS A 242 6.64 24.90 -27.60
C LYS A 242 7.30 24.17 -26.45
N THR A 243 6.53 23.91 -25.40
CA THR A 243 7.03 23.30 -24.16
C THR A 243 6.13 22.11 -23.83
N PRO A 244 6.49 20.88 -24.23
CA PRO A 244 5.71 19.70 -23.89
C PRO A 244 5.71 19.46 -22.38
N LEU A 245 4.61 18.91 -21.89
CA LEU A 245 4.51 18.42 -20.51
C LEU A 245 4.97 16.97 -20.48
N TRP A 246 5.79 16.64 -19.51
CA TRP A 246 6.30 15.29 -19.30
C TRP A 246 5.73 14.71 -18.01
N ILE A 247 5.30 13.46 -18.09
CA ILE A 247 5.04 12.61 -16.94
C ILE A 247 6.12 11.54 -16.97
N VAL A 248 7.01 11.60 -15.99
CA VAL A 248 8.06 10.59 -15.77
C VAL A 248 7.86 10.00 -14.40
N GLY A 249 8.53 8.91 -14.08
CA GLY A 249 8.46 8.36 -12.74
C GLY A 249 9.53 7.34 -12.53
N TYR A 250 9.31 6.48 -11.57
CA TYR A 250 10.24 5.39 -11.33
C TYR A 250 10.19 4.37 -12.48
N GLY A 251 11.36 3.93 -12.93
CA GLY A 251 11.48 3.02 -14.06
C GLY A 251 11.65 3.76 -15.40
N SER A 252 11.56 3.03 -16.50
CA SER A 252 11.94 3.54 -17.82
C SER A 252 10.81 4.27 -18.56
N GLN A 253 9.57 4.21 -18.08
CA GLN A 253 8.41 4.74 -18.81
C GLN A 253 8.26 6.25 -18.72
N TYR A 254 7.73 6.84 -19.79
CA TYR A 254 7.37 8.25 -19.85
C TYR A 254 6.08 8.48 -20.63
N ILE A 255 5.43 9.62 -20.36
CA ILE A 255 4.42 10.23 -21.21
C ILE A 255 4.87 11.65 -21.56
N THR A 256 4.75 12.02 -22.82
CA THR A 256 4.92 13.39 -23.30
C THR A 256 3.60 13.90 -23.85
N ILE A 257 3.07 14.99 -23.29
CA ILE A 257 1.83 15.64 -23.71
C ILE A 257 2.17 16.91 -24.48
N THR A 258 1.54 17.06 -25.64
CA THR A 258 1.63 18.21 -26.54
C THR A 258 0.22 18.76 -26.81
N ALA A 259 0.09 19.81 -27.62
CA ALA A 259 -1.23 20.34 -27.96
C ALA A 259 -2.07 19.37 -28.80
N ASN A 260 -1.43 18.45 -29.54
CA ASN A 260 -2.12 17.54 -30.46
C ASN A 260 -2.47 16.19 -29.81
N GLY A 261 -1.87 15.87 -28.66
CA GLY A 261 -2.07 14.58 -28.01
C GLY A 261 -0.94 14.21 -27.07
N PHE A 262 -0.85 12.93 -26.73
CA PHE A 262 0.25 12.40 -25.92
C PHE A 262 0.97 11.23 -26.61
N THR A 263 2.23 11.06 -26.25
CA THR A 263 3.05 9.88 -26.57
C THR A 263 3.37 9.15 -25.28
N TYR A 264 3.10 7.85 -25.20
CA TYR A 264 3.57 6.96 -24.16
C TYR A 264 4.73 6.12 -24.70
N GLY A 265 5.81 5.99 -23.94
CA GLY A 265 6.99 5.26 -24.38
C GLY A 265 7.93 4.91 -23.24
N ARG A 266 9.16 4.54 -23.61
CA ARG A 266 10.26 4.31 -22.66
C ARG A 266 11.52 5.10 -23.00
N ALA A 267 12.29 5.44 -21.98
CA ALA A 267 13.63 5.96 -22.08
C ALA A 267 14.65 4.80 -22.02
N VAL A 268 15.65 4.83 -22.92
CA VAL A 268 16.76 3.88 -22.94
C VAL A 268 18.07 4.66 -22.91
N ARG A 269 18.93 4.36 -21.95
CA ARG A 269 20.28 4.93 -21.90
C ARG A 269 21.20 4.23 -22.88
N ARG A 270 21.91 5.00 -23.70
CA ARG A 270 22.99 4.54 -24.58
C ARG A 270 24.21 5.42 -24.36
N GLY A 271 25.14 4.97 -23.51
CA GLY A 271 26.24 5.81 -23.04
C GLY A 271 25.71 6.93 -22.14
N ASP A 272 25.98 8.19 -22.47
CA ASP A 272 25.48 9.36 -21.73
C ASP A 272 24.17 9.92 -22.29
N GLU A 273 23.70 9.39 -23.41
CA GLU A 273 22.47 9.84 -24.05
C GLU A 273 21.26 9.03 -23.59
N ILE A 274 20.12 9.72 -23.51
CA ILE A 274 18.81 9.11 -23.28
C ILE A 274 18.02 9.12 -24.59
N GLN A 275 17.71 7.93 -25.09
CA GLN A 275 16.87 7.74 -26.27
C GLN A 275 15.43 7.47 -25.84
N PHE A 276 14.49 8.29 -26.30
CA PHE A 276 13.06 8.09 -26.09
C PHE A 276 12.47 7.24 -27.21
N ILE A 277 11.97 6.07 -26.86
CA ILE A 277 11.35 5.10 -27.77
C ILE A 277 9.83 5.14 -27.55
N PRO A 278 9.05 5.65 -28.51
CA PRO A 278 7.59 5.70 -28.39
C PRO A 278 7.00 4.29 -28.53
N TYR A 279 5.96 4.01 -27.74
CA TYR A 279 5.16 2.80 -27.85
C TYR A 279 3.80 3.09 -28.47
N GLU A 280 3.11 4.10 -27.95
CA GLU A 280 1.79 4.50 -28.42
C GLU A 280 1.64 6.02 -28.46
N GLN A 281 0.77 6.47 -29.37
CA GLN A 281 0.39 7.87 -29.52
C GLN A 281 -1.12 7.97 -29.59
N ALA A 282 -1.68 8.94 -28.86
CA ALA A 282 -3.11 9.21 -28.87
C ALA A 282 -3.35 10.70 -29.16
N ASP A 283 -4.28 10.97 -30.06
CA ASP A 283 -4.66 12.32 -30.47
C ASP A 283 -5.78 12.88 -29.56
N THR A 284 -5.75 14.18 -29.27
CA THR A 284 -6.77 14.86 -28.46
C THR A 284 -8.20 14.74 -29.00
N THR A 285 -8.36 14.49 -30.30
CA THR A 285 -9.65 14.29 -30.98
C THR A 285 -10.25 12.92 -30.75
N GLN A 286 -9.48 11.95 -30.22
CA GLN A 286 -9.99 10.62 -29.92
C GLN A 286 -11.05 10.67 -28.81
N PRO A 287 -12.21 10.02 -28.98
CA PRO A 287 -13.30 10.05 -27.99
C PRO A 287 -12.88 9.59 -26.58
N ASP A 288 -11.90 8.69 -26.51
CA ASP A 288 -11.38 8.08 -25.30
C ASP A 288 -10.02 8.64 -24.84
N TYR A 289 -9.54 9.74 -25.45
CA TYR A 289 -8.24 10.37 -25.16
C TYR A 289 -7.96 10.51 -23.66
N LYS A 290 -8.92 11.05 -22.90
CA LYS A 290 -8.78 11.24 -21.45
C LYS A 290 -8.64 9.91 -20.70
N GLN A 291 -9.40 8.89 -21.09
CA GLN A 291 -9.34 7.57 -20.47
C GLN A 291 -8.03 6.86 -20.78
N LEU A 292 -7.53 6.99 -22.01
CA LEU A 292 -6.21 6.49 -22.40
C LEU A 292 -5.11 7.19 -21.60
N LEU A 293 -5.14 8.52 -21.49
CA LEU A 293 -4.14 9.26 -20.72
C LEU A 293 -4.13 8.84 -19.25
N ILE A 294 -5.29 8.68 -18.61
CA ILE A 294 -5.41 8.15 -17.23
C ILE A 294 -4.83 6.73 -17.15
N SER A 295 -5.20 5.87 -18.10
CA SER A 295 -4.74 4.47 -18.14
C SER A 295 -3.22 4.40 -18.25
N TYR A 296 -2.60 5.14 -19.17
CA TYR A 296 -1.15 5.15 -19.34
C TYR A 296 -0.43 5.81 -18.17
N SER A 297 -0.96 6.90 -17.63
CA SER A 297 -0.37 7.58 -16.47
C SER A 297 -0.31 6.67 -15.24
N SER A 298 -1.30 5.78 -15.08
CA SER A 298 -1.28 4.80 -13.97
C SER A 298 -0.23 3.70 -14.12
N ARG A 299 0.40 3.56 -15.30
CA ARG A 299 1.51 2.62 -15.54
C ARG A 299 2.86 3.18 -15.15
N ILE A 300 2.95 4.48 -14.88
CA ILE A 300 4.18 5.13 -14.42
C ILE A 300 4.14 5.15 -12.89
N PRO A 301 4.98 4.34 -12.20
CA PRO A 301 5.06 4.35 -10.75
C PRO A 301 5.64 5.67 -10.25
N PHE A 302 5.07 6.21 -9.17
CA PHE A 302 5.51 7.47 -8.54
C PHE A 302 5.70 8.61 -9.55
N PRO A 303 4.63 8.98 -10.28
CA PRO A 303 4.74 9.91 -11.38
C PRO A 303 5.05 11.33 -10.90
N ILE A 304 5.93 12.00 -11.64
CA ILE A 304 6.35 13.38 -11.51
C ILE A 304 5.98 14.09 -12.81
N VAL A 305 5.39 15.27 -12.69
CA VAL A 305 4.98 16.10 -13.81
C VAL A 305 5.93 17.29 -13.93
N THR A 306 6.60 17.44 -15.08
CA THR A 306 7.51 18.57 -15.36
C THR A 306 7.38 19.07 -16.79
N TYR A 307 7.73 20.32 -17.03
CA TYR A 307 7.85 20.91 -18.38
C TYR A 307 9.31 20.98 -18.86
N ASN A 308 10.27 20.59 -18.01
CA ASN A 308 11.69 20.75 -18.27
C ASN A 308 12.29 19.45 -18.83
N SER A 309 12.63 19.43 -20.12
CA SER A 309 13.24 18.27 -20.77
C SER A 309 14.62 17.92 -20.20
N THR A 310 15.36 18.89 -19.65
CA THR A 310 16.67 18.64 -19.03
C THR A 310 16.51 17.87 -17.72
N GLU A 311 15.49 18.20 -16.92
CA GLU A 311 15.14 17.42 -15.73
C GLU A 311 14.75 15.99 -16.09
N VAL A 312 14.00 15.81 -17.17
CA VAL A 312 13.61 14.48 -17.68
C VAL A 312 14.83 13.64 -18.08
N ILE A 313 15.79 14.22 -18.79
CA ILE A 313 17.02 13.54 -19.18
C ILE A 313 17.83 13.15 -17.94
N HIS A 314 18.04 14.10 -17.01
CA HIS A 314 18.76 13.83 -15.77
C HIS A 314 18.07 12.79 -14.89
N HIS A 315 16.74 12.79 -14.87
CA HIS A 315 15.93 11.79 -14.19
C HIS A 315 16.26 10.38 -14.69
N PHE A 316 16.23 10.14 -16.01
CA PHE A 316 16.56 8.82 -16.56
C PHE A 316 18.06 8.47 -16.53
N GLN A 317 18.96 9.46 -16.58
CA GLN A 317 20.39 9.23 -16.41
C GLN A 317 20.72 8.71 -15.01
N ARG A 318 20.06 9.24 -13.97
CA ARG A 318 20.21 8.82 -12.57
C ARG A 318 19.54 7.49 -12.24
N GLN A 319 18.72 6.95 -13.14
CA GLN A 319 17.95 5.72 -12.93
C GLN A 319 18.61 4.46 -13.54
N THR A 320 19.87 4.49 -13.97
CA THR A 320 20.49 3.34 -14.66
C THR A 320 21.89 3.01 -14.13
N GLY A 321 22.13 1.75 -13.74
CA GLY A 321 23.40 1.26 -13.17
C GLY A 321 23.22 0.73 -11.76
N GLU A 322 24.28 0.63 -10.93
CA GLU A 322 24.19 0.30 -9.49
C GLU A 322 23.17 1.18 -8.72
N ASP A 323 22.72 2.29 -9.30
CA ASP A 323 21.57 3.09 -8.85
C ASP A 323 20.22 2.37 -8.99
N MET A 324 20.16 1.25 -9.71
CA MET A 324 19.06 0.30 -9.66
C MET A 324 19.22 -0.76 -8.56
N ASP A 325 20.34 -0.80 -7.82
CA ASP A 325 20.35 -1.39 -6.49
C ASP A 325 19.66 -0.44 -5.48
N VAL A 326 19.60 0.87 -5.78
CA VAL A 326 18.80 1.89 -5.06
C VAL A 326 17.31 1.81 -5.40
N LEU A 327 16.92 1.06 -6.45
CA LEU A 327 15.53 0.70 -6.70
C LEU A 327 14.90 -0.09 -5.52
N ASP A 328 15.68 -0.58 -4.56
CA ASP A 328 15.15 -1.36 -3.45
C ASP A 328 14.38 -2.61 -3.96
N VAL A 329 14.62 -3.07 -5.20
CA VAL A 329 14.08 -4.33 -5.75
C VAL A 329 14.85 -5.54 -5.26
N SER A 330 16.04 -5.31 -4.68
CA SER A 330 16.73 -6.37 -3.99
C SER A 330 15.86 -6.84 -2.83
N PRO A 331 15.58 -8.15 -2.69
CA PRO A 331 15.00 -8.71 -1.46
C PRO A 331 15.76 -8.31 -0.19
N SER A 332 17.02 -7.87 -0.34
CA SER A 332 17.94 -7.51 0.75
C SER A 332 17.96 -6.02 1.11
N SER A 333 17.16 -5.17 0.46
CA SER A 333 17.13 -3.78 0.84
C SER A 333 16.41 -3.59 2.18
N GLN A 334 16.90 -2.66 2.99
CA GLN A 334 16.39 -2.46 4.35
C GLN A 334 14.94 -1.98 4.35
N TYR A 335 14.53 -1.15 3.38
CA TYR A 335 13.13 -0.71 3.27
C TYR A 335 12.19 -1.88 2.96
N ARG A 336 12.55 -2.81 2.05
CA ARG A 336 11.72 -4.00 1.82
C ARG A 336 11.69 -4.97 2.98
N ALA A 337 12.82 -5.16 3.66
CA ALA A 337 12.84 -5.95 4.89
C ALA A 337 11.82 -5.38 5.89
N TYR A 338 11.83 -4.05 6.07
CA TYR A 338 10.87 -3.35 6.91
C TYR A 338 9.42 -3.43 6.42
N ALA A 339 9.17 -3.28 5.11
CA ALA A 339 7.81 -3.33 4.56
C ALA A 339 7.19 -4.73 4.73
N ARG A 340 7.99 -5.78 4.51
CA ARG A 340 7.57 -7.18 4.72
C ARG A 340 7.39 -7.50 6.20
N GLY A 341 8.31 -7.02 7.04
CA GLY A 341 8.18 -7.13 8.48
C GLY A 341 6.92 -6.42 9.00
N GLU A 342 6.62 -5.21 8.54
CA GLU A 342 5.39 -4.46 8.84
C GLU A 342 4.13 -5.19 8.40
N LYS A 343 4.11 -5.78 7.20
CA LYS A 343 2.97 -6.59 6.69
C LYS A 343 2.74 -7.85 7.53
N LEU A 344 3.81 -8.56 7.91
CA LEU A 344 3.67 -9.74 8.79
C LEU A 344 3.30 -9.36 10.22
N LEU A 345 3.88 -8.28 10.74
CA LEU A 345 3.61 -7.76 12.07
C LEU A 345 2.15 -7.32 12.21
N SER A 346 1.64 -6.52 11.26
CA SER A 346 0.22 -6.13 11.22
C SER A 346 -0.70 -7.34 11.19
N LYS A 347 -0.44 -8.32 10.32
CA LYS A 347 -1.22 -9.56 10.25
C LYS A 347 -1.24 -10.31 11.59
N GLN A 348 -0.09 -10.46 12.25
CA GLN A 348 -0.02 -11.17 13.53
C GLN A 348 -0.70 -10.39 14.66
N LEU A 349 -0.48 -9.09 14.75
CA LEU A 349 -1.15 -8.24 15.74
C LEU A 349 -2.68 -8.27 15.57
N ASP A 350 -3.19 -8.15 14.34
CA ASP A 350 -4.62 -8.25 14.04
C ASP A 350 -5.21 -9.59 14.49
N GLN A 351 -4.53 -10.70 14.15
CA GLN A 351 -4.95 -12.04 14.56
C GLN A 351 -4.99 -12.19 16.08
N MET A 352 -3.98 -11.68 16.79
CA MET A 352 -3.90 -11.75 18.25
C MET A 352 -5.01 -10.93 18.91
N VAL A 353 -5.23 -9.69 18.47
CA VAL A 353 -6.29 -8.82 19.00
C VAL A 353 -7.66 -9.43 18.72
N THR A 354 -7.92 -9.84 17.48
CA THR A 354 -9.19 -10.46 17.10
C THR A 354 -9.46 -11.71 17.91
N ARG A 355 -8.47 -12.59 18.11
CA ARG A 355 -8.60 -13.79 18.95
C ARG A 355 -8.97 -13.47 20.39
N LYS A 356 -8.37 -12.41 20.97
CA LYS A 356 -8.65 -11.97 22.34
C LYS A 356 -10.09 -11.51 22.48
N ILE A 357 -10.57 -10.68 21.56
CA ILE A 357 -11.86 -9.99 21.72
C ILE A 357 -13.06 -10.72 21.09
N GLN A 358 -12.85 -11.74 20.25
CA GLN A 358 -13.92 -12.38 19.46
C GLN A 358 -15.12 -12.86 20.27
N ASN A 359 -14.90 -13.26 21.54
CA ASN A 359 -15.92 -13.79 22.43
C ASN A 359 -16.51 -12.72 23.37
N ASP A 360 -16.00 -11.49 23.32
CA ASP A 360 -16.51 -10.41 24.14
C ASP A 360 -17.92 -10.04 23.70
N GLN A 361 -18.77 -9.65 24.66
CA GLN A 361 -20.18 -9.38 24.41
C GLN A 361 -20.37 -8.36 23.28
N ILE A 362 -19.55 -7.30 23.25
CA ILE A 362 -19.65 -6.23 22.27
C ILE A 362 -19.45 -6.71 20.83
N MET A 363 -18.54 -7.66 20.60
CA MET A 363 -18.28 -8.22 19.27
C MET A 363 -19.48 -9.02 18.72
N ASN A 364 -20.35 -9.50 19.61
CA ASN A 364 -21.55 -10.26 19.30
C ASN A 364 -22.82 -9.40 19.15
N MET A 365 -22.76 -8.08 19.35
CA MET A 365 -23.92 -7.19 19.21
C MET A 365 -24.13 -6.76 17.76
N ASP A 366 -25.37 -6.78 17.27
CA ASP A 366 -25.70 -6.34 15.91
C ASP A 366 -25.63 -4.81 15.79
N GLY A 367 -25.18 -4.31 14.63
CA GLY A 367 -25.19 -2.88 14.27
C GLY A 367 -24.20 -1.95 15.02
N ARG A 368 -23.47 -2.44 16.02
CA ARG A 368 -22.58 -1.63 16.88
C ARG A 368 -21.14 -1.45 16.35
N GLN A 369 -21.00 -1.10 15.08
CA GLN A 369 -19.70 -1.13 14.38
C GLN A 369 -18.66 -0.18 15.00
N ASN A 370 -19.04 1.04 15.42
CA ASN A 370 -18.13 1.96 16.10
C ASN A 370 -17.64 1.41 17.45
N GLU A 371 -18.53 0.85 18.28
CA GLU A 371 -18.16 0.31 19.58
C GLU A 371 -17.24 -0.91 19.41
N LYS A 372 -17.50 -1.77 18.42
CA LYS A 372 -16.61 -2.89 18.05
C LYS A 372 -15.24 -2.39 17.60
N PHE A 373 -15.19 -1.36 16.77
CA PHE A 373 -13.94 -0.77 16.31
C PHE A 373 -13.16 -0.19 17.49
N LEU A 374 -13.79 0.62 18.35
CA LEU A 374 -13.13 1.18 19.54
C LEU A 374 -12.64 0.09 20.50
N HIS A 375 -13.40 -1.00 20.66
CA HIS A 375 -13.00 -2.17 21.45
C HIS A 375 -11.75 -2.86 20.88
N TYR A 376 -11.69 -3.05 19.56
CA TYR A 376 -10.49 -3.54 18.87
C TYR A 376 -9.29 -2.60 19.08
N ILE A 377 -9.51 -1.29 18.93
CA ILE A 377 -8.47 -0.27 19.09
C ILE A 377 -7.89 -0.27 20.50
N GLU A 378 -8.71 -0.41 21.53
CA GLU A 378 -8.22 -0.46 22.91
C GLU A 378 -7.40 -1.74 23.17
N ALA A 379 -7.88 -2.89 22.72
CA ALA A 379 -7.13 -4.14 22.84
C ALA A 379 -5.80 -4.11 22.07
N LEU A 380 -5.78 -3.45 20.90
CA LEU A 380 -4.58 -3.20 20.12
C LEU A 380 -3.60 -2.27 20.85
N LYS A 381 -4.07 -1.17 21.47
CA LYS A 381 -3.23 -0.27 22.28
C LYS A 381 -2.54 -1.02 23.41
N GLU A 382 -3.27 -1.86 24.13
CA GLU A 382 -2.71 -2.69 25.20
C GLU A 382 -1.61 -3.63 24.68
N LEU A 383 -1.89 -4.33 23.57
CA LEU A 383 -0.95 -5.26 22.96
C LEU A 383 0.30 -4.55 22.46
N LEU A 384 0.13 -3.45 21.73
CA LEU A 384 1.23 -2.69 21.14
C LEU A 384 2.13 -2.09 22.22
N LYS A 385 1.55 -1.57 23.30
CA LYS A 385 2.31 -1.06 24.46
C LYS A 385 3.14 -2.15 25.12
N ALA A 386 2.59 -3.35 25.31
CA ALA A 386 3.35 -4.46 25.86
C ALA A 386 4.44 -4.92 24.89
N PHE A 387 4.11 -5.04 23.60
CA PHE A 387 5.03 -5.43 22.53
C PHE A 387 6.25 -4.51 22.44
N ILE A 388 6.05 -3.19 22.47
CA ILE A 388 7.14 -2.19 22.50
C ILE A 388 8.06 -2.42 23.71
N LEU A 389 7.49 -2.79 24.86
CA LEU A 389 8.25 -3.08 26.08
C LEU A 389 8.83 -4.51 26.12
N GLY A 390 8.75 -5.27 25.02
CA GLY A 390 9.21 -6.66 24.94
C GLY A 390 8.40 -7.64 25.81
N ARG A 391 7.13 -7.33 26.10
CA ARG A 391 6.24 -8.10 26.97
C ARG A 391 4.98 -8.52 26.22
N ILE A 392 4.25 -9.49 26.78
CA ILE A 392 2.91 -9.89 26.33
C ILE A 392 1.89 -9.56 27.43
N PRO A 393 0.74 -8.91 27.10
CA PRO A 393 -0.29 -8.60 28.09
C PRO A 393 -1.03 -9.86 28.57
N LYS A 394 -1.75 -9.74 29.69
CA LYS A 394 -2.66 -10.79 30.14
C LYS A 394 -3.77 -11.03 29.12
N GLY A 395 -4.16 -12.29 28.93
CA GLY A 395 -5.21 -12.71 27.99
C GLY A 395 -4.71 -13.05 26.58
N TYR A 396 -3.41 -12.92 26.31
CA TYR A 396 -2.74 -13.37 25.09
C TYR A 396 -1.94 -14.65 25.36
N GLU A 397 -1.64 -15.42 24.32
CA GLU A 397 -0.90 -16.68 24.47
C GLU A 397 0.60 -16.40 24.68
N PRO A 398 1.31 -17.15 25.55
CA PRO A 398 2.75 -16.96 25.73
C PRO A 398 3.56 -17.13 24.43
N SER A 399 3.10 -17.98 23.51
CA SER A 399 3.70 -18.17 22.18
C SER A 399 3.64 -16.92 21.29
N ASP A 400 2.68 -16.02 21.52
CA ASP A 400 2.51 -14.80 20.73
C ASP A 400 3.75 -13.90 20.80
N GLY A 401 4.35 -13.78 21.99
CA GLY A 401 5.56 -12.98 22.19
C GLY A 401 6.74 -13.49 21.39
N LYS A 402 6.89 -14.81 21.31
CA LYS A 402 7.94 -15.44 20.51
C LYS A 402 7.74 -15.16 19.03
N ILE A 403 6.51 -15.28 18.53
CA ILE A 403 6.19 -15.00 17.11
C ILE A 403 6.55 -13.56 16.75
N LEU A 404 6.16 -12.59 17.57
CA LEU A 404 6.47 -11.18 17.32
C LEU A 404 7.98 -10.90 17.36
N GLN A 405 8.71 -11.49 18.33
CA GLN A 405 10.17 -11.38 18.41
C GLN A 405 10.88 -12.03 17.23
N ASP A 406 10.40 -13.19 16.76
CA ASP A 406 10.95 -13.88 15.60
C ASP A 406 10.78 -13.04 14.32
N ILE A 407 9.66 -12.34 14.16
CA ILE A 407 9.45 -11.38 13.06
C ILE A 407 10.45 -10.21 13.16
N LEU A 408 10.51 -9.55 14.31
CA LEU A 408 11.44 -8.43 14.54
C LEU A 408 12.88 -8.83 14.22
N LYS A 409 13.32 -9.97 14.73
CA LYS A 409 14.67 -10.51 14.50
C LYS A 409 14.91 -10.85 13.04
N LYS A 410 13.94 -11.49 12.36
CA LYS A 410 14.05 -11.87 10.94
C LYS A 410 14.24 -10.67 10.03
N TYR A 411 13.58 -9.55 10.34
CA TYR A 411 13.60 -8.34 9.50
C TYR A 411 14.44 -7.19 10.08
N GLN A 412 15.23 -7.45 11.13
CA GLN A 412 16.14 -6.47 11.78
C GLN A 412 15.40 -5.20 12.25
N MET A 413 14.24 -5.40 12.85
CA MET A 413 13.36 -4.36 13.37
C MET A 413 13.36 -4.36 14.89
N ASP A 414 12.97 -3.25 15.49
CA ASP A 414 12.79 -3.11 16.94
C ASP A 414 11.36 -2.66 17.26
N GLY A 415 10.82 -3.12 18.40
CA GLY A 415 9.55 -2.67 18.94
C GLY A 415 9.53 -1.17 19.19
N GLU A 416 10.64 -0.57 19.64
CA GLU A 416 10.76 0.89 19.89
C GLU A 416 10.47 1.73 18.64
N MET A 417 10.71 1.18 17.43
CA MET A 417 10.38 1.85 16.17
C MET A 417 8.88 2.13 16.01
N TYR A 418 8.03 1.51 16.83
CA TYR A 418 6.58 1.63 16.78
C TYR A 418 5.97 2.48 17.90
N GLU A 419 6.78 3.16 18.73
CA GLU A 419 6.26 4.04 19.79
C GLU A 419 5.27 5.09 19.28
N GLN A 420 5.55 5.69 18.13
CA GLN A 420 4.69 6.69 17.50
C GLN A 420 3.32 6.13 17.10
N SER A 421 3.22 4.81 16.89
CA SER A 421 1.95 4.15 16.61
C SER A 421 0.98 4.28 17.78
N LEU A 422 1.45 4.23 19.04
CA LEU A 422 0.58 4.42 20.21
C LEU A 422 -0.03 5.82 20.25
N LEU A 423 0.75 6.84 19.86
CA LEU A 423 0.29 8.22 19.80
C LEU A 423 -0.74 8.39 18.67
N ALA A 424 -0.46 7.85 17.49
CA ALA A 424 -1.38 7.92 16.35
C ALA A 424 -2.75 7.28 16.64
N ILE A 425 -2.80 6.18 17.39
CA ILE A 425 -4.07 5.53 17.77
C ILE A 425 -4.81 6.33 18.87
N ARG A 426 -4.13 7.24 19.60
CA ARG A 426 -4.78 8.05 20.65
C ARG A 426 -5.68 9.15 20.07
N ASP A 427 -5.31 9.70 18.92
CA ASP A 427 -5.91 10.92 18.39
C ASP A 427 -7.08 10.65 17.42
N ILE A 428 -7.48 9.38 17.25
CA ILE A 428 -8.48 8.96 16.29
C ILE A 428 -9.83 8.68 16.96
N GLU A 429 -10.86 9.38 16.48
CA GLU A 429 -12.25 9.20 16.87
C GLU A 429 -12.97 8.37 15.81
N ALA A 430 -13.93 7.53 16.24
CA ALA A 430 -14.77 6.75 15.34
C ALA A 430 -16.24 6.84 15.77
N VAL A 431 -17.13 7.18 14.84
CA VAL A 431 -18.55 7.42 15.12
C VAL A 431 -19.42 6.62 14.16
N THR A 432 -20.52 6.04 14.67
CA THR A 432 -21.55 5.46 13.82
C THR A 432 -22.50 6.55 13.36
N ILE A 433 -22.65 6.73 12.05
CA ILE A 433 -23.64 7.64 11.48
C ILE A 433 -24.86 6.81 11.11
N SER A 434 -25.97 7.00 11.82
CA SER A 434 -27.27 6.42 11.48
C SER A 434 -27.94 7.26 10.40
N ALA A 435 -28.37 6.65 9.29
CA ALA A 435 -29.04 7.35 8.20
C ALA A 435 -30.50 7.77 8.50
N SER A 436 -30.78 8.24 9.72
CA SER A 436 -31.90 9.16 9.94
C SER A 436 -31.47 10.54 9.46
N ILE A 437 -32.35 11.25 8.75
CA ILE A 437 -32.10 12.58 8.16
C ILE A 437 -31.78 13.59 9.28
N GLU A 438 -30.55 13.62 9.78
CA GLU A 438 -29.99 14.71 10.58
C GLU A 438 -28.93 15.38 9.71
N ARG A 439 -29.05 16.72 9.55
CA ARG A 439 -28.15 17.49 8.67
C ARG A 439 -26.73 17.45 9.25
N ILE A 440 -25.72 17.45 8.38
CA ILE A 440 -24.29 17.40 8.74
C ILE A 440 -23.90 18.44 9.81
N ALA A 441 -24.52 19.62 9.79
CA ALA A 441 -24.36 20.67 10.80
C ALA A 441 -24.77 20.24 12.23
N ASP A 442 -25.60 19.21 12.38
CA ASP A 442 -26.01 18.63 13.67
C ASP A 442 -25.04 17.54 14.16
N VAL A 443 -24.28 16.91 13.25
CA VAL A 443 -23.23 15.93 13.59
C VAL A 443 -21.98 16.66 14.10
N GLU A 444 -21.54 17.72 13.41
CA GLU A 444 -20.44 18.58 13.89
C GLU A 444 -20.79 19.22 15.24
N LYS A 445 -22.02 19.71 15.40
CA LYS A 445 -22.51 20.21 16.70
C LYS A 445 -22.62 19.12 17.78
N LYS A 446 -22.96 17.87 17.43
CA LYS A 446 -22.95 16.75 18.39
C LYS A 446 -21.54 16.43 18.85
N ILE A 447 -20.57 16.38 17.94
CA ILE A 447 -19.15 16.14 18.23
C ILE A 447 -18.62 17.25 19.15
N GLU A 448 -18.93 18.51 18.85
CA GLU A 448 -18.50 19.65 19.67
C GLU A 448 -19.17 19.68 21.05
N LYS A 449 -20.45 19.29 21.13
CA LYS A 449 -21.20 19.15 22.39
C LYS A 449 -20.64 18.02 23.26
N GLU A 450 -20.29 16.88 22.68
CA GLU A 450 -19.68 15.75 23.40
C GLU A 450 -18.27 16.08 23.90
N ARG A 451 -17.44 16.73 23.07
CA ARG A 451 -16.12 17.26 23.50
C ARG A 451 -16.25 18.27 24.64
N GLY A 452 -17.24 19.17 24.59
CA GLY A 452 -17.53 20.12 25.66
C GLY A 452 -17.95 19.43 26.98
N MET A 453 -18.78 18.39 26.90
CA MET A 453 -19.23 17.62 28.07
C MET A 453 -18.09 16.82 28.70
N GLU A 454 -17.16 16.25 27.91
CA GLU A 454 -16.03 15.50 28.47
C GLU A 454 -15.00 16.41 29.15
N VAL A 455 -14.76 17.61 28.61
CA VAL A 455 -13.93 18.64 29.27
C VAL A 455 -14.56 19.11 30.58
N ALA A 456 -15.89 19.26 30.62
CA ALA A 456 -16.62 19.58 31.85
C ALA A 456 -16.51 18.45 32.89
N ARG A 457 -16.65 17.18 32.47
CA ARG A 457 -16.52 16.02 33.35
C ARG A 457 -15.12 15.87 33.93
N LYS A 458 -14.07 16.07 33.11
CA LYS A 458 -12.67 16.08 33.57
C LYS A 458 -12.37 17.25 34.52
N ARG A 459 -13.03 18.40 34.36
CA ARG A 459 -12.93 19.53 35.29
C ARG A 459 -13.61 19.24 36.63
N GLU A 460 -14.77 18.60 36.64
CA GLU A 460 -15.45 18.17 37.87
C GLU A 460 -14.70 17.08 38.62
N GLU A 461 -14.15 16.08 37.92
CA GLU A 461 -13.30 15.03 38.51
C GLU A 461 -12.04 15.63 39.16
N LYS A 462 -11.45 16.66 38.55
CA LYS A 462 -10.29 17.39 39.12
C LYS A 462 -10.68 18.23 40.33
N LYS A 463 -11.88 18.83 40.34
CA LYS A 463 -12.43 19.59 41.47
C LYS A 463 -12.77 18.68 42.66
N ASN A 464 -13.29 17.50 42.40
CA ASN A 464 -13.60 16.50 43.42
C ASN A 464 -12.34 15.88 44.04
N ARG A 465 -11.28 15.63 43.25
CA ARG A 465 -9.95 15.23 43.76
C ARG A 465 -9.27 16.31 44.61
N GLY A 466 -9.50 17.59 44.30
CA GLY A 466 -9.01 18.72 45.11
C GLY A 466 -9.71 18.83 46.48
N ARG A 467 -11.01 18.53 46.53
CA ARG A 467 -11.78 18.51 47.78
C ARG A 467 -11.38 17.37 48.72
N THR A 468 -11.12 16.16 48.19
CA THR A 468 -10.69 15.01 49.01
C THR A 468 -9.32 15.23 49.64
N LYS A 469 -8.38 15.90 48.95
CA LYS A 469 -7.09 16.29 49.55
C LYS A 469 -7.23 17.34 50.65
N SER A 470 -8.11 18.33 50.47
CA SER A 470 -8.33 19.38 51.48
C SER A 470 -9.06 18.89 52.74
N THR A 471 -9.72 17.73 52.71
CA THR A 471 -10.34 17.14 53.91
C THR A 471 -9.37 16.26 54.69
N LEU A 472 -8.41 15.61 54.01
CA LEU A 472 -7.35 14.79 54.61
C LEU A 472 -6.18 15.60 55.19
N GLU A 473 -6.07 16.90 54.90
CA GLU A 473 -5.08 17.81 55.50
C GLU A 473 -5.63 18.59 56.71
N LYS A 474 -6.86 18.29 57.15
CA LYS A 474 -7.52 18.93 58.32
C LYS A 474 -8.00 17.95 59.40
N GLU A 475 -7.68 16.67 59.26
CA GLU A 475 -7.66 15.67 60.34
C GLU A 475 -6.20 15.35 60.66
#